data_AF-A0A6F8YEU9-F1
#
_entry.id   AF-A0A6F8YEU9-F1
#
_cell.length_a   1.000
_cell.length_b   1.000
_cell.length_c   1.000
_cell.angle_alpha   90.00
_cell.angle_beta   90.00
_cell.angle_gamma   90.00
#
_symmetry.space_group_name_H-M   'P 1'
#
loop_
_entity.id
_entity.type
_entity.pdbx_description
1 polymer ?
#
loop_
_entity_poly.entity_id
_entity_poly.type
_entity_poly.pdbx_seq_one_letter_code
_entity_poly.pdbx_strand_id
1 'polypeptide(L)' 'MASQLQVEVVAVEEKVWSGEAEMLVARTTEGELGVLPGHAPLLGQLAEPSQVRVKLGGGEEITYDVDGGFLSITDGA' A
#
# COMPACT_ATOMS: atom_id res chain seq x y z
N MET A 1 9.81 -12.84 -15.67
CA MET A 1 8.86 -11.73 -15.52
C MET A 1 8.69 -11.49 -14.04
N ALA A 2 9.11 -10.34 -13.54
CA ALA A 2 8.84 -9.99 -12.14
C ALA A 2 7.37 -9.55 -12.07
N SER A 3 6.57 -10.22 -11.23
CA SER A 3 5.22 -9.77 -10.91
C SER A 3 5.32 -8.44 -10.16
N GLN A 4 4.57 -7.42 -10.56
CA GLN A 4 4.50 -6.13 -9.88
C GLN A 4 3.13 -5.94 -9.22
N LEU A 5 3.09 -5.13 -8.16
CA LEU A 5 1.88 -4.76 -7.44
C LEU A 5 1.35 -3.46 -8.03
N GLN A 6 0.11 -3.44 -8.54
CA GLN A 6 -0.55 -2.16 -8.84
C GLN A 6 -1.03 -1.55 -7.52
N VAL A 7 -0.55 -0.36 -7.20
CA VAL A 7 -0.87 0.34 -5.95
C VAL A 7 -1.52 1.68 -6.26
N GLU A 8 -2.53 2.02 -5.47
CA GLU A 8 -3.18 3.32 -5.51
C GLU A 8 -3.27 3.90 -4.11
N VAL A 9 -2.88 5.17 -3.97
CA VAL A 9 -3.05 5.95 -2.74
C VAL A 9 -4.11 7.01 -2.99
N VAL A 10 -5.21 6.93 -2.25
CA VAL A 10 -6.41 7.75 -2.46
C VAL A 10 -6.71 8.53 -1.19
N ALA A 11 -6.82 9.85 -1.32
CA ALA A 11 -7.30 10.75 -0.27
C ALA A 11 -8.78 11.11 -0.54
N VAL A 12 -9.37 11.90 0.35
CA VAL A 12 -10.78 12.30 0.25
C VAL A 12 -11.04 13.12 -1.01
N GLU A 13 -10.16 14.09 -1.33
CA GLU A 13 -10.35 14.94 -2.50
C GLU A 13 -9.97 14.26 -3.82
N GLU A 14 -8.88 13.49 -3.82
CA GLU A 14 -8.32 12.94 -5.06
C GLU A 14 -7.43 11.71 -4.87
N LYS A 15 -7.10 11.07 -6.00
CA LYS A 15 -6.06 10.05 -6.06
C LYS A 15 -4.70 10.72 -6.00
N VAL A 16 -4.00 10.53 -4.88
CA VAL A 16 -2.69 11.12 -4.61
C VAL A 16 -1.61 10.45 -5.47
N TRP A 17 -1.73 9.15 -5.69
CA TRP A 17 -0.75 8.39 -6.47
C TRP A 17 -1.30 7.08 -7.03
N SER A 18 -0.77 6.64 -8.17
CA SER A 18 -1.05 5.34 -8.78
C SER A 18 0.15 4.87 -9.59
N GLY A 19 0.49 3.59 -9.48
CA GLY A 19 1.58 3.00 -10.25
C GLY A 19 1.94 1.58 -9.84
N GLU A 20 2.96 1.05 -10.50
CA GLU A 20 3.53 -0.27 -10.19
C GLU A 20 4.58 -0.17 -9.07
N ALA A 21 4.52 -1.10 -8.13
CA ALA A 21 5.42 -1.22 -6.99
C ALA A 21 5.95 -2.64 -6.85
N GLU A 22 7.14 -2.78 -6.27
CA GLU A 22 7.71 -4.08 -5.87
C GLU A 22 7.15 -4.55 -4.53
N MET A 23 6.83 -3.62 -3.63
CA MET A 23 6.32 -3.91 -2.30
C MET A 23 5.57 -2.70 -1.73
N LEU A 24 4.56 -2.95 -0.91
CA LEU A 24 3.93 -1.96 -0.06
C LEU A 24 4.13 -2.32 1.41
N VAL A 25 4.47 -1.35 2.25
CA VAL A 25 4.50 -1.50 3.71
C VAL A 25 3.48 -0.54 4.30
N ALA A 26 2.56 -1.05 5.11
CA ALA A 26 1.54 -0.26 5.77
C ALA A 26 1.40 -0.68 7.23
N ARG A 27 1.17 0.29 8.11
CA ARG A 27 0.88 0.01 9.51
C ARG A 27 -0.63 0.00 9.74
N THR A 28 -1.13 -1.16 10.15
CA THR A 28 -2.53 -1.38 10.52
C THR A 28 -2.69 -1.32 12.05
N THR A 29 -3.94 -1.38 12.52
CA THR A 29 -4.26 -1.45 13.96
C THR A 29 -3.74 -2.72 14.63
N GLU A 30 -3.44 -3.77 13.87
CA GLU A 30 -2.94 -5.06 14.37
C GLU A 30 -1.41 -5.19 14.28
N GLY A 31 -0.72 -4.27 13.60
CA GLY A 31 0.73 -4.30 13.45
C GLY A 31 1.22 -3.69 12.13
N GLU A 32 2.41 -4.08 11.70
CA GLU A 32 2.98 -3.66 10.43
C GLU A 32 2.86 -4.78 9.40
N LEU A 33 2.35 -4.45 8.22
CA LEU A 33 2.10 -5.39 7.13
C LEU A 33 2.98 -5.04 5.93
N GLY A 34 3.71 -6.05 5.44
CA GLY A 34 4.40 -6.01 4.16
C GLY A 34 3.62 -6.78 3.10
N VAL A 35 3.29 -6.12 1.99
CA VAL A 35 2.52 -6.67 0.88
C VAL A 35 3.43 -6.83 -0.32
N LEU A 36 3.49 -8.06 -0.84
CA LEU A 36 4.21 -8.43 -2.05
C LEU A 36 3.23 -8.83 -3.15
N PRO A 37 3.67 -8.85 -4.42
CA PRO A 37 2.88 -9.39 -5.52
C PRO A 37 2.35 -10.80 -5.23
N GLY A 38 1.05 -11.00 -5.42
CA GLY A 38 0.37 -12.28 -5.13
C GLY A 38 -0.06 -12.48 -3.66
N HIS A 39 -0.05 -11.42 -2.85
CA HIS A 39 -0.62 -11.46 -1.50
C HIS A 39 -2.11 -11.77 -1.54
N ALA A 40 -2.59 -12.58 -0.59
CA ALA A 40 -4.01 -12.92 -0.48
C ALA A 40 -4.88 -11.66 -0.24
N PRO A 41 -6.17 -11.68 -0.65
CA PRO A 41 -7.06 -10.56 -0.41
C PRO A 41 -7.18 -10.23 1.08
N LEU A 42 -7.16 -8.93 1.38
CA LEU A 42 -7.23 -8.45 2.75
C LEU A 42 -7.84 -7.05 2.76
N LEU A 43 -8.70 -6.80 3.74
CA LEU A 43 -9.16 -5.46 4.09
C LEU A 43 -8.73 -5.18 5.52
N GLY A 44 -7.94 -4.13 5.72
CA GLY A 44 -7.41 -3.73 7.02
C GLY A 44 -7.65 -2.26 7.29
N GLN A 45 -7.73 -1.90 8.57
CA GLN A 45 -7.77 -0.50 9.00
C GLN A 45 -6.34 0.00 9.23
N LEU A 46 -6.01 1.16 8.67
CA LEU A 46 -4.72 1.82 8.91
C LEU A 46 -4.71 2.42 10.32
N ALA A 47 -3.58 2.30 11.02
CA ALA A 47 -3.43 2.94 12.31
C ALA A 47 -3.40 4.48 12.17
N GLU A 48 -3.78 5.18 13.24
CA GLU A 48 -3.78 6.64 13.29
C GLU A 48 -2.95 7.11 14.50
N PRO A 49 -1.92 7.96 14.30
CA PRO A 49 -1.28 8.30 13.02
C PRO A 49 -0.39 7.14 12.52
N SER A 50 -0.22 7.01 11.20
CA SER A 50 0.71 6.03 10.63
C SER A 50 1.30 6.43 9.28
N GLN A 51 2.09 5.54 8.68
CA GLN A 51 2.74 5.74 7.39
C GLN A 51 2.48 4.56 6.46
N VAL A 52 2.33 4.88 5.18
CA VAL A 52 2.32 3.91 4.07
C VAL A 52 3.53 4.16 3.20
N ARG A 53 4.32 3.12 2.95
CA ARG A 53 5.54 3.17 2.16
C ARG A 53 5.38 2.30 0.93
N VAL A 54 5.57 2.90 -0.24
CA VAL A 54 5.51 2.24 -1.55
C VAL A 54 6.94 2.11 -2.06
N LYS A 55 7.43 0.87 -2.19
CA LYS A 55 8.74 0.58 -2.77
C LYS A 55 8.60 0.33 -4.25
N LEU A 56 9.25 1.16 -5.04
CA LEU A 56 9.25 1.10 -6.50
C LEU A 56 10.39 0.23 -7.03
N GLY A 57 10.33 -0.02 -8.33
CA GLY A 57 11.40 -0.68 -9.06
C GLY A 57 12.75 0.02 -8.88
N GLY A 58 13.80 -0.75 -8.59
CA GLY A 58 15.16 -0.19 -8.49
C GLY A 58 15.50 0.46 -7.15
N GLY A 59 14.68 0.26 -6.11
CA GLY A 59 14.99 0.63 -4.72
C GLY A 59 14.56 2.04 -4.31
N GLU A 60 13.86 2.78 -5.18
CA GLU A 60 13.20 4.03 -4.81
C GLU A 60 12.00 3.76 -3.90
N GLU A 61 11.74 4.68 -2.97
CA GLU A 61 10.66 4.54 -2.00
C GLU A 61 9.90 5.86 -1.85
N ILE A 62 8.57 5.77 -1.89
CA ILE A 62 7.66 6.88 -1.63
C ILE A 62 6.95 6.63 -0.30
N THR A 63 6.92 7.63 0.58
CA THR A 63 6.26 7.54 1.89
C THR A 63 5.11 8.55 1.97
N TYR A 64 3.98 8.10 2.50
CA TYR A 64 2.80 8.91 2.79
C TYR A 64 2.48 8.83 4.27
N ASP A 65 2.40 9.99 4.93
CA ASP A 65 1.80 10.10 6.26
C ASP A 65 0.28 10.00 6.11
N VAL A 66 -0.35 9.17 6.94
CA VAL A 66 -1.79 8.91 6.90
C VAL A 66 -2.40 9.02 8.29
N ASP A 67 -3.51 9.75 8.37
CA ASP A 67 -4.33 9.90 9.57
C ASP A 67 -5.48 8.88 9.56
N GLY A 68 -5.13 7.59 9.47
CA GLY A 68 -6.08 6.48 9.39
C GLY A 68 -6.55 6.14 7.96
N GLY A 69 -7.68 5.45 7.86
CA GLY A 69 -8.24 4.95 6.60
C GLY A 69 -8.18 3.42 6.47
N PHE A 70 -8.16 2.92 5.24
CA PHE A 70 -8.24 1.49 4.95
C PHE A 70 -7.19 1.05 3.93
N LEU A 71 -6.64 -0.14 4.15
CA LEU A 71 -5.83 -0.88 3.19
C LEU A 71 -6.69 -1.98 2.57
N SER A 72 -6.87 -1.94 1.25
CA SER A 72 -7.58 -2.97 0.50
C SER A 72 -6.62 -3.66 -0.46
N ILE A 73 -6.51 -4.98 -0.35
CA ILE A 73 -5.72 -5.85 -1.21
C ILE A 73 -6.71 -6.79 -1.90
N THR A 74 -6.65 -6.84 -3.22
CA THR A 74 -7.51 -7.69 -4.05
C THR A 74 -6.66 -8.60 -4.92
N ASP A 75 -7.22 -9.74 -5.30
CA ASP A 75 -6.66 -10.56 -6.36
C ASP A 75 -6.68 -9.75 -7.66
N GLY A 76 -5.56 -9.76 -8.40
CA GLY A 76 -5.55 -9.23 -9.77
C GLY A 76 -6.50 -10.08 -10.61
N ALA A 77 -7.63 -9.51 -11.03
CA ALA A 77 -8.53 -10.14 -11.98
C ALA A 77 -7.87 -10.32 -13.35
#